data_AF-A0A661LK77-F1
#
_entry.id   AF-A0A661LK77-F1
#
_cell.length_a   1.000
_cell.length_b   1.000
_cell.length_c   1.000
_cell.angle_alpha   90.00
_cell.angle_beta   90.00
_cell.angle_gamma   90.00
#
_symmetry.space_group_name_H-M   'P 1'
#
loop_
_entity.id
_entity.type
_entity.pdbx_description
1 polymer ?
#
loop_
_entity_poly.entity_id
_entity_poly.type
_entity_poly.pdbx_seq_one_letter_code
_entity_poly.pdbx_strand_id
1 'polypeptide(L)'
;METEIRKTAIQRYLNGEKPKTIYSGLNRPKKWFFKWLKRYQSGQKDWYKNQSKAPRNSPRRISEIDKQRVIETRERLELEKFAQIGASAIKWELSKSGFDFPSDRTINRVLKQEGLVKKNSLCSQRRRIPLFYRGTGFQ
;
A
#
# COMPACT_ATOMS: atom_id res chain seq x y z
N MET A 1 16.39 -16.95 -5.24
CA MET A 1 17.40 -16.16 -4.52
C MET A 1 17.27 -16.26 -2.99
N GLU A 2 16.42 -15.51 -2.28
CA GLU A 2 16.37 -15.61 -0.79
C GLU A 2 15.43 -16.70 -0.25
N THR A 3 14.32 -16.95 -0.93
CA THR A 3 13.34 -18.00 -0.58
C THR A 3 13.95 -19.40 -0.67
N GLU A 4 14.85 -19.61 -1.63
CA GLU A 4 15.60 -20.85 -1.81
C GLU A 4 16.53 -21.09 -0.63
N ILE A 5 17.31 -20.09 -0.20
CA ILE A 5 18.21 -20.21 0.97
C ILE A 5 17.41 -20.62 2.22
N ARG A 6 16.20 -20.08 2.40
CA ARG A 6 15.30 -20.45 3.51
C ARG A 6 14.88 -21.92 3.41
N LYS A 7 14.46 -22.37 2.23
CA LYS A 7 14.10 -23.77 1.96
C LYS A 7 15.29 -24.71 2.19
N THR A 8 16.45 -24.38 1.62
CA THR A 8 17.69 -25.15 1.78
C THR A 8 18.12 -25.26 3.24
N ALA A 9 18.02 -24.18 4.02
CA ALA A 9 18.34 -24.22 5.44
C ALA A 9 17.46 -25.21 6.22
N ILE A 10 16.15 -25.25 5.93
CA ILE A 10 15.24 -26.20 6.57
C ILE A 10 15.47 -27.62 6.06
N GLN A 11 15.73 -27.81 4.76
CA GLN A 11 16.07 -29.12 4.21
C GLN A 11 17.32 -29.72 4.88
N ARG A 12 18.39 -28.93 5.07
CA ARG A 12 19.58 -29.37 5.81
C ARG A 12 19.28 -29.74 7.26
N TYR A 13 18.38 -29.00 7.90
CA TYR A 13 17.93 -29.30 9.25
C TYR A 13 17.14 -30.62 9.31
N LEU A 14 16.27 -30.88 8.32
CA LEU A 14 15.54 -32.14 8.19
C LEU A 14 16.48 -33.33 7.92
N ASN A 15 17.59 -33.08 7.22
CA ASN A 15 18.66 -34.07 7.00
C ASN A 15 19.53 -34.34 8.25
N GLY A 16 19.23 -33.71 9.39
CA GLY A 16 19.92 -33.95 10.66
C GLY A 16 21.16 -33.09 10.91
N GLU A 17 21.44 -32.08 10.07
CA GLU A 17 22.55 -31.16 10.33
C GLU A 17 22.30 -30.28 11.56
N LYS A 18 23.36 -29.98 12.31
CA LYS A 18 23.26 -29.11 13.49
C LYS A 18 22.94 -27.67 13.08
N PRO A 19 22.07 -26.94 13.79
CA PRO A 19 21.75 -25.54 13.45
C PRO A 19 22.96 -24.62 13.24
N LYS A 20 24.03 -24.82 14.03
CA LYS A 20 25.28 -24.04 13.94
C LYS A 20 25.98 -24.19 12.60
N THR A 21 26.09 -25.40 12.08
CA THR A 21 26.74 -25.65 10.78
C THR A 21 25.92 -25.07 9.63
N ILE A 22 24.58 -25.14 9.74
CA ILE A 22 23.67 -24.62 8.71
C ILE A 22 23.79 -23.10 8.57
N TYR A 23 23.60 -22.33 9.66
CA TYR A 23 23.62 -20.87 9.52
C TYR A 23 25.02 -20.31 9.24
N SER A 24 26.07 -20.96 9.77
CA SER A 24 27.46 -20.59 9.45
C SER A 24 27.79 -20.88 7.98
N GLY A 25 27.41 -22.05 7.46
CA GLY A 25 27.63 -22.41 6.05
C GLY A 25 26.84 -21.56 5.05
N LEU A 26 25.71 -21.00 5.47
CA LEU A 26 24.90 -20.07 4.67
C LEU A 26 25.26 -18.59 4.90
N ASN A 27 26.27 -18.30 5.72
CA ASN A 27 26.66 -16.95 6.14
C ASN A 27 25.47 -16.10 6.68
N ARG A 28 24.62 -16.71 7.51
CA ARG A 28 23.44 -16.08 8.12
C ARG A 28 23.55 -16.05 9.65
N PRO A 29 22.97 -15.03 10.30
CA PRO A 29 23.01 -14.95 11.75
C PRO A 29 22.09 -16.00 12.39
N LYS A 30 22.45 -16.46 13.60
CA LYS A 30 21.65 -17.40 14.41
C LYS A 30 20.16 -17.04 14.45
N LYS A 31 19.85 -15.76 14.70
CA LYS A 31 18.46 -15.24 14.77
C LYS A 31 17.67 -15.45 13.48
N TRP A 32 18.31 -15.39 12.32
CA TRP A 32 17.66 -15.59 11.02
C TRP A 32 17.20 -17.05 10.86
N PHE A 33 18.04 -18.02 11.21
CA PHE A 33 17.70 -19.44 11.09
C PHE A 33 16.53 -19.82 12.00
N PHE A 34 16.62 -19.49 13.30
CA PHE A 34 15.56 -19.82 14.26
C PHE A 34 14.23 -19.13 13.93
N LYS A 35 14.26 -17.93 13.33
CA LYS A 35 13.05 -17.28 12.83
C LYS A 35 12.34 -18.12 11.78
N TRP A 36 13.08 -18.64 10.79
CA TRP A 36 12.49 -19.47 9.73
C TRP A 36 12.13 -20.87 10.20
N LEU A 37 12.90 -21.45 11.13
CA LEU A 37 12.56 -22.72 11.78
C LEU A 37 11.23 -22.62 12.52
N LYS A 38 11.03 -21.57 13.33
CA LYS A 38 9.75 -21.32 14.02
C LYS A 38 8.58 -21.17 13.05
N ARG A 39 8.81 -20.54 11.90
CA ARG A 39 7.79 -20.39 10.84
C ARG A 39 7.49 -21.70 10.10
N TYR A 40 8.50 -22.54 9.90
CA TYR A 40 8.30 -23.87 9.33
C TYR A 40 7.46 -24.74 10.28
N GLN A 41 7.78 -24.71 11.57
CA GLN A 41 7.04 -25.40 12.62
C GLN A 41 5.59 -24.91 12.79
N SER A 42 5.26 -23.68 12.35
CA SER A 42 3.88 -23.20 12.39
C SER A 42 2.96 -23.81 11.31
N GLY A 43 3.47 -24.70 10.44
CA GLY A 43 2.66 -25.47 9.48
C GLY A 43 2.13 -24.68 8.28
N GLN A 44 2.52 -23.41 8.10
CA GLN A 44 2.06 -22.58 6.98
C GLN A 44 2.72 -23.02 5.67
N LYS A 45 1.96 -23.32 4.62
CA LYS A 45 2.49 -23.73 3.29
C LYS A 45 3.47 -22.71 2.68
N ASP A 46 3.26 -21.43 3.00
CA ASP A 46 4.04 -20.29 2.50
C ASP A 46 5.02 -19.72 3.55
N TRP A 47 5.44 -20.54 4.52
CA TRP A 47 6.33 -20.13 5.62
C TRP A 47 7.61 -19.41 5.17
N TYR A 48 8.12 -19.71 3.95
CA TYR A 48 9.34 -19.17 3.37
C TYR A 48 9.13 -17.81 2.70
N LYS A 49 7.89 -17.38 2.45
CA LYS A 49 7.58 -16.09 1.84
C LYS A 49 7.75 -14.95 2.86
N ASN A 50 8.04 -13.76 2.34
CA ASN A 50 8.02 -12.56 3.17
C ASN A 50 6.57 -12.29 3.60
N GLN A 51 6.39 -12.01 4.88
CA GLN A 51 5.12 -11.55 5.41
C GLN A 51 5.18 -10.02 5.51
N SER A 52 4.01 -9.38 5.39
CA SER A 52 3.90 -7.95 5.63
C SER A 52 4.45 -7.60 7.02
N LYS A 53 5.32 -6.60 7.08
CA LYS A 53 5.79 -6.01 8.34
C LYS A 53 4.86 -4.92 8.85
N ALA A 54 3.78 -4.63 8.11
CA ALA A 54 2.82 -3.62 8.51
C ALA A 54 2.10 -4.05 9.80
N PRO A 55 1.77 -3.10 10.68
CA PRO A 55 0.97 -3.40 11.86
C PRO A 55 -0.39 -3.99 11.43
N ARG A 56 -0.79 -5.09 12.08
CA ARG A 56 -2.08 -5.76 11.79
C ARG A 56 -3.26 -4.85 12.15
N ASN A 57 -3.13 -4.12 13.26
CA ASN A 57 -4.12 -3.17 13.76
C ASN A 57 -3.53 -1.76 13.79
N SER A 58 -4.29 -0.80 13.29
CA SER A 58 -4.01 0.63 13.45
C SER A 58 -5.18 1.24 14.22
N PRO A 59 -4.96 1.84 15.40
CA PRO A 59 -6.04 2.41 16.21
C PRO A 59 -6.76 3.57 15.50
N ARG A 60 -6.09 4.20 14.53
CA ARG A 60 -6.66 5.27 13.69
C ARG A 60 -7.28 4.75 12.39
N ARG A 61 -7.45 3.42 12.25
CA ARG A 61 -8.14 2.82 11.12
C ARG A 61 -9.62 3.16 11.25
N ILE A 62 -10.16 3.76 10.19
CA ILE A 62 -11.59 4.00 10.06
C ILE A 62 -12.34 2.67 10.02
N SER A 63 -13.53 2.64 10.63
CA SER A 63 -14.38 1.45 10.62
C SER A 63 -14.77 1.08 9.18
N GLU A 64 -15.03 -0.19 8.91
CA GLU A 64 -15.42 -0.62 7.57
C GLU A 64 -16.77 -0.03 7.16
N ILE A 65 -17.69 0.09 8.13
CA ILE A 65 -19.00 0.72 7.96
C ILE A 65 -18.86 2.17 7.48
N ASP A 66 -17.96 2.92 8.11
CA ASP A 66 -17.73 4.32 7.76
C ASP A 66 -17.11 4.45 6.36
N LYS A 67 -16.16 3.58 5.99
CA LYS A 67 -15.63 3.57 4.62
C LYS A 67 -16.75 3.34 3.60
N GLN A 68 -17.63 2.39 3.87
CA GLN A 68 -18.72 2.05 2.98
C GLN A 68 -19.66 3.25 2.77
N ARG A 69 -19.98 3.99 3.83
CA ARG A 69 -20.77 5.23 3.73
C ARG A 69 -20.11 6.28 2.83
N VAL A 70 -18.78 6.43 2.89
CA VAL A 70 -18.04 7.36 2.00
C VAL A 70 -18.17 6.93 0.54
N ILE A 71 -18.04 5.63 0.27
CA ILE A 71 -18.12 5.07 -1.08
C ILE A 71 -19.53 5.28 -1.64
N GLU A 72 -20.57 4.90 -0.89
CA GLU A 72 -21.97 5.06 -1.30
C GLU A 72 -22.34 6.53 -1.56
N THR A 73 -21.87 7.42 -0.68
CA THR A 73 -22.07 8.87 -0.86
C THR A 73 -21.37 9.37 -2.12
N ARG A 74 -20.13 8.91 -2.37
CA ARG A 74 -19.37 9.27 -3.57
C ARG A 74 -20.10 8.80 -4.83
N GLU A 75 -20.58 7.56 -4.85
CA GLU A 75 -21.30 6.98 -6.00
C GLU A 75 -22.59 7.73 -6.27
N ARG A 76 -23.38 8.03 -5.24
CA ARG A 76 -24.60 8.85 -5.38
C ARG A 76 -24.31 10.23 -5.98
N LEU A 77 -23.27 10.92 -5.50
CA LEU A 77 -22.87 12.21 -6.03
C LEU A 77 -22.31 12.13 -7.46
N GLU A 78 -21.77 10.98 -7.91
CA GLU A 78 -21.36 10.82 -9.32
C GLU A 78 -22.52 10.66 -10.28
N LEU A 79 -23.65 10.11 -9.83
CA LEU A 79 -24.86 9.99 -10.64
C LEU A 79 -25.54 11.33 -10.88
N GLU A 80 -25.33 12.30 -9.98
CA GLU A 80 -25.88 13.64 -10.10
C GLU A 80 -25.04 14.51 -11.06
N LYS A 81 -25.65 14.93 -12.18
CA LYS A 81 -24.98 15.60 -13.32
C LYS A 81 -24.20 16.87 -12.98
N PHE A 82 -24.57 17.57 -11.90
CA PHE A 82 -23.96 18.84 -11.49
C PHE A 82 -23.47 18.83 -10.04
N ALA A 83 -23.45 17.67 -9.37
CA ALA A 83 -23.04 17.61 -7.98
C ALA A 83 -21.53 17.78 -7.83
N GLN A 84 -21.14 18.42 -6.74
CA GLN A 84 -19.74 18.41 -6.32
C GLN A 84 -19.41 17.03 -5.73
N ILE A 85 -18.31 16.47 -6.20
CA ILE A 85 -17.87 15.12 -5.85
C ILE A 85 -16.66 15.09 -4.90
N GLY A 86 -16.19 16.27 -4.47
CA GLY A 86 -15.01 16.41 -3.65
C GLY A 86 -15.23 15.95 -2.20
N ALA A 87 -14.13 15.81 -1.46
CA ALA A 87 -14.17 15.41 -0.05
C ALA A 87 -15.07 16.31 0.81
N SER A 88 -15.12 17.62 0.53
CA SER A 88 -15.96 18.57 1.26
C SER A 88 -17.46 18.35 1.02
N ALA A 89 -17.86 17.99 -0.21
CA ALA A 89 -19.25 17.69 -0.53
C ALA A 89 -19.71 16.37 0.11
N ILE A 90 -18.85 15.35 0.05
CA ILE A 90 -19.10 14.06 0.72
C ILE A 90 -19.23 14.25 2.23
N LYS A 91 -18.34 15.05 2.83
CA LYS A 91 -18.40 15.37 4.24
C LYS A 91 -19.72 16.03 4.62
N TRP A 92 -20.15 17.03 3.83
CA TRP A 92 -21.41 17.72 4.06
C TRP A 92 -22.61 16.76 4.00
N GLU A 93 -22.64 15.87 3.02
CA GLU A 93 -23.74 14.92 2.84
C GLU A 93 -23.80 13.87 3.99
N LEU A 94 -22.64 13.47 4.51
CA LEU A 94 -22.54 12.59 5.67
C LEU A 94 -22.99 13.31 6.95
N SER A 95 -22.57 14.56 7.16
CA SER A 95 -23.03 15.38 8.28
C SER A 95 -24.55 15.60 8.24
N LYS A 96 -25.12 15.82 7.06
CA LYS A 96 -26.57 15.93 6.85
C LYS A 96 -27.31 14.65 7.26
N SER A 97 -26.67 13.49 7.07
CA SER A 97 -27.22 12.19 7.44
C SER A 97 -27.01 11.84 8.93
N GLY A 98 -26.47 12.77 9.74
CA GLY A 98 -26.25 12.59 11.17
C GLY A 98 -24.98 11.81 11.52
N PHE A 99 -24.11 11.54 10.55
CA PHE A 99 -22.83 10.87 10.80
C PHE A 99 -21.71 11.90 10.88
N ASP A 100 -21.10 12.02 12.06
CA ASP A 100 -19.95 12.90 12.23
C ASP A 100 -18.71 12.19 11.71
N PHE A 101 -18.23 12.62 10.55
CA PHE A 101 -17.27 11.88 9.76
C PHE A 101 -15.85 12.45 9.91
N PRO A 102 -14.81 11.61 9.88
CA PRO A 102 -13.42 12.06 9.98
C PRO A 102 -13.03 13.08 8.91
N SER A 103 -11.96 13.81 9.21
CA SER A 103 -11.41 14.90 8.39
C SER A 103 -11.36 14.62 6.89
N ASP A 104 -11.40 15.68 6.09
CA ASP A 104 -11.32 15.65 4.63
C ASP A 104 -10.11 14.82 4.12
N ARG A 105 -9.02 14.78 4.90
CA ARG A 105 -7.83 13.96 4.62
C ARG A 105 -8.11 12.46 4.73
N THR A 106 -8.97 12.05 5.64
CA THR A 106 -9.42 10.66 5.80
C THR A 106 -10.36 10.26 4.67
N ILE A 107 -11.33 11.11 4.31
CA ILE A 107 -12.21 10.89 3.14
C ILE A 107 -11.36 10.71 1.87
N ASN A 108 -10.44 11.64 1.61
CA ASN A 108 -9.53 11.53 0.46
C ASN A 108 -8.65 10.27 0.50
N ARG A 109 -8.24 9.81 1.68
CA ARG A 109 -7.46 8.57 1.82
C ARG A 109 -8.30 7.36 1.45
N VAL A 110 -9.56 7.29 1.92
CA VAL A 110 -10.50 6.22 1.57
C VAL A 110 -10.73 6.20 0.05
N LEU A 111 -11.07 7.36 -0.54
CA LEU A 111 -11.27 7.47 -2.00
C LEU A 111 -10.05 7.02 -2.81
N LYS A 112 -8.82 7.32 -2.33
CA LYS A 112 -7.58 6.88 -2.98
C LYS A 112 -7.33 5.38 -2.85
N GLN A 113 -7.67 4.78 -1.71
CA GLN A 113 -7.53 3.33 -1.49
C GLN A 113 -8.47 2.54 -2.40
N GLU A 114 -9.70 3.02 -2.57
CA GLU A 114 -10.73 2.40 -3.42
C GLU A 114 -10.61 2.77 -4.91
N GLY A 115 -9.66 3.61 -5.29
CA GLY A 115 -9.45 4.00 -6.69
C GLY A 115 -10.49 4.95 -7.28
N LEU A 116 -11.37 5.54 -6.46
CA LEU A 116 -12.45 6.46 -6.85
C LEU A 116 -11.98 7.89 -7.19
N VAL A 117 -10.66 8.11 -7.18
CA VAL A 117 -10.04 9.35 -7.61
C VAL A 117 -9.64 9.21 -9.07
N LYS A 118 -10.45 9.77 -9.97
CA LYS A 118 -10.10 9.91 -11.39
C LYS A 118 -8.84 10.76 -11.48
N LYS A 119 -7.77 10.20 -12.02
CA LYS A 119 -6.56 10.97 -12.33
C LYS A 119 -6.90 11.89 -13.49
N ASN A 120 -6.73 13.19 -13.32
CA ASN A 120 -6.81 14.13 -14.43
C ASN A 120 -5.67 13.79 -15.40
N SER A 121 -5.97 13.05 -16.46
CA SER A 121 -5.01 12.68 -17.50
C SER A 121 -4.81 13.83 -18.48
N LEU A 122 -4.45 15.04 -18.03
CA LEU A 122 -4.26 16.18 -18.93
C LEU A 122 -3.09 17.06 -18.49
N CYS A 123 -1.89 16.68 -18.95
CA CYS A 123 -0.92 17.54 -19.64
C CYS A 123 0.30 16.67 -19.98
N SER A 124 0.51 16.30 -21.25
CA SER A 124 1.88 16.01 -21.70
C SER A 124 2.66 17.28 -21.42
N GLN A 125 3.73 17.21 -20.63
CA GLN A 125 4.51 18.38 -20.22
C GLN A 125 4.71 19.28 -21.44
N ARG A 126 3.97 20.41 -21.49
CA ARG A 126 4.04 21.37 -22.59
C ARG A 126 5.51 21.68 -22.78
N ARG A 127 6.00 21.40 -23.99
CA ARG A 127 7.37 21.69 -24.45
C ARG A 127 7.74 23.07 -23.93
N ARG A 128 8.68 23.14 -22.97
CA ARG A 128 9.32 24.40 -22.59
C ARG A 128 10.07 24.88 -23.83
N ILE A 129 9.53 25.85 -24.55
CA ILE A 129 10.34 26.60 -25.51
C ILE A 129 11.30 27.43 -24.65
N PRO A 130 12.64 27.25 -24.77
CA PRO A 130 13.58 28.04 -23.99
C PRO A 130 13.48 29.51 -24.44
N LEU A 131 13.37 30.43 -23.49
CA LEU A 131 13.37 31.89 -23.71
C LEU A 131 14.72 32.45 -24.23
N PHE A 132 15.62 31.57 -24.67
CA PHE A 132 16.94 31.93 -25.18
C PHE A 132 17.16 31.36 -26.60
N TYR A 133 16.27 31.71 -27.52
CA TYR A 133 16.69 31.91 -28.91
C TYR A 133 16.90 33.41 -29.08
N ARG A 134 18.07 33.92 -28.67
CA ARG A 134 18.56 35.19 -29.22
C ARG A 134 18.86 34.92 -30.68
N GLY A 135 18.11 35.54 -31.57
CA GLY A 135 18.40 35.54 -32.99
C GLY A 135 19.83 36.01 -33.22
N THR A 136 20.59 35.22 -33.96
CA THR A 136 21.82 35.63 -34.63
C THR A 136 21.45 36.75 -35.61
N GLY A 137 21.73 37.99 -35.24
CA GLY A 137 21.58 39.15 -36.11
C GLY A 137 22.68 39.16 -37.17
N PHE A 138 22.22 39.00 -38.42
CA PHE A 138 22.61 39.65 -39.68
C PHE A 138 24.05 40.12 -39.94
N GLN A 139 24.42 39.83 -41.20
CA GLN A 139 25.61 40.10 -42.00
C GLN A 139 25.90 41.59 -42.20
#